data_AF-A0A0A1PSJ3-F1
#
_entry.id   AF-A0A0A1PSJ3-F1
#
_cell.length_a   1.000
_cell.length_b   1.000
_cell.length_c   1.000
_cell.angle_alpha   90.00
_cell.angle_beta   90.00
_cell.angle_gamma   90.00
#
_symmetry.space_group_name_H-M   'P 1'
#
loop_
_entity.id
_entity.type
_entity.pdbx_description
1 polymer ?
#
loop_
_entity_poly.entity_id
_entity_poly.type
_entity_poly.pdbx_seq_one_letter_code
_entity_poly.pdbx_strand_id
1 'polypeptide(L)'
;MRLSMGRVVVAAAVLAGSAGLAHGQRAPRCGDLWLERNQIYKDAGYCFRTRAAIAYFGNAGCMYDRQSDVPLSQTQRRIIADIVRLERNLGCGND
;
A
#
# COMPACT_ATOMS: atom_id res chain seq x y z
N MET A 1 46.51 16.47 -45.92
CA MET A 1 46.71 15.47 -44.85
C MET A 1 47.53 16.11 -43.73
N ARG A 2 46.89 16.54 -42.64
CA ARG A 2 47.51 16.96 -41.37
C ARG A 2 46.59 16.48 -40.24
N LEU A 3 47.17 15.76 -39.28
CA LEU A 3 46.47 15.02 -38.22
C LEU A 3 45.73 15.93 -37.24
N SER A 4 44.55 15.46 -36.84
CA SER A 4 43.73 15.90 -35.72
C SER A 4 44.48 15.75 -34.38
N MET A 5 44.47 16.78 -33.53
CA MET A 5 44.99 16.70 -32.17
C MET A 5 43.82 16.87 -31.20
N GLY A 6 43.20 15.73 -30.86
CA GLY A 6 42.11 15.63 -29.90
C GLY A 6 42.58 16.04 -28.51
N ARG A 7 41.88 16.99 -27.89
CA ARG A 7 42.05 17.29 -26.48
C ARG A 7 41.34 16.20 -25.68
N VAL A 8 42.14 15.49 -24.91
CA VAL A 8 41.75 14.46 -23.95
C VAL A 8 40.62 14.99 -23.06
N VAL A 9 39.46 14.34 -23.12
CA VAL A 9 38.37 14.54 -22.17
C VAL A 9 38.84 14.00 -20.83
N VAL A 10 39.02 14.86 -19.83
CA VAL A 10 39.22 14.43 -18.44
C VAL A 10 37.88 13.92 -17.93
N ALA A 11 37.66 12.61 -18.03
CA ALA A 11 36.52 11.94 -17.43
C ALA A 11 36.70 11.92 -15.91
N ALA A 12 36.04 12.83 -15.20
CA ALA A 12 35.86 12.74 -13.76
C ALA A 12 34.87 11.60 -13.46
N ALA A 13 35.39 10.39 -13.23
CA ALA A 13 34.58 9.26 -12.79
C ALA A 13 34.19 9.44 -11.32
N VAL A 14 33.04 10.09 -11.07
CA VAL A 14 32.39 10.09 -9.75
C VAL A 14 31.64 8.77 -9.62
N LEU A 15 32.30 7.74 -9.11
CA LEU A 15 31.63 6.51 -8.66
C LEU A 15 30.93 6.78 -7.32
N ALA A 16 29.78 7.47 -7.39
CA ALA A 16 28.85 7.52 -6.28
C ALA A 16 28.17 6.15 -6.17
N GLY A 17 28.66 5.30 -5.28
CA GLY A 17 28.04 4.02 -4.96
C GLY A 17 26.63 4.26 -4.42
N SER A 18 25.62 3.89 -5.21
CA SER A 18 24.26 3.75 -4.73
C SER A 18 24.22 2.51 -3.82
N ALA A 19 24.48 2.70 -2.53
CA ALA A 19 24.05 1.75 -1.51
C ALA A 19 22.52 1.68 -1.59
N GLY A 20 22.02 0.70 -2.35
CA GLY A 20 20.59 0.44 -2.46
C GLY A 20 20.05 0.19 -1.07
N LEU A 21 19.15 1.06 -0.61
CA LEU A 21 18.35 0.79 0.58
C LEU A 21 17.52 -0.46 0.27
N ALA A 22 18.01 -1.60 0.75
CA ALA A 22 17.22 -2.81 0.85
C ALA A 22 16.11 -2.53 1.87
N HIS A 23 15.00 -1.94 1.40
CA HIS A 23 13.76 -1.91 2.15
C HIS A 23 13.32 -3.36 2.29
N GLY A 24 13.67 -3.98 3.42
CA GLY A 24 13.18 -5.30 3.78
C GLY A 24 11.67 -5.25 3.86
N GLN A 25 10.98 -5.58 2.76
CA GLN A 25 9.54 -5.73 2.70
C GLN A 25 9.20 -6.90 3.64
N ARG A 26 8.82 -6.58 4.88
CA ARG A 26 8.38 -7.60 5.82
C ARG A 26 7.11 -8.23 5.26
N ALA A 27 7.04 -9.57 5.27
CA ALA A 27 5.83 -10.26 4.85
C ALA A 27 4.61 -9.70 5.62
N PRO A 28 3.51 -9.36 4.94
CA PRO A 28 2.32 -8.83 5.58
C PRO A 28 1.80 -9.81 6.63
N ARG A 29 1.39 -9.30 7.80
CA ARG A 29 0.71 -10.11 8.83
C ARG A 29 -0.79 -9.91 8.69
N CYS A 30 -1.59 -10.89 9.11
CA CYS A 30 -3.05 -10.80 9.06
C CYS A 30 -3.61 -9.54 9.74
N GLY A 31 -3.02 -9.10 10.86
CA GLY A 31 -3.42 -7.85 11.51
C GLY A 31 -3.15 -6.61 10.64
N ASP A 32 -2.02 -6.57 9.94
CA ASP A 32 -1.65 -5.43 9.09
C ASP A 32 -2.62 -5.32 7.89
N LEU A 33 -2.93 -6.46 7.25
CA LEU A 33 -3.90 -6.54 6.16
C LEU A 33 -5.31 -6.15 6.59
N TRP A 34 -5.75 -6.65 7.76
CA TRP A 34 -7.03 -6.29 8.37
C TRP A 34 -7.13 -4.78 8.60
N LEU A 35 -6.08 -4.19 9.18
CA LEU A 35 -6.01 -2.76 9.44
C LEU A 35 -6.09 -1.95 8.14
N GLU A 36 -5.30 -2.31 7.14
CA GLU A 36 -5.25 -1.60 5.86
C GLU A 36 -6.60 -1.66 5.13
N ARG A 37 -7.20 -2.84 5.04
CA ARG A 37 -8.53 -3.02 4.41
C ARG A 37 -9.59 -2.20 5.12
N ASN A 38 -9.63 -2.26 6.44
CA ASN A 38 -10.65 -1.55 7.22
C ASN A 38 -10.40 -0.03 7.25
N GLN A 39 -9.15 0.44 7.23
CA GLN A 39 -8.85 1.87 7.12
C GLN A 39 -9.44 2.48 5.84
N ILE A 40 -9.34 1.78 4.70
CA ILE A 40 -9.95 2.23 3.44
C ILE A 40 -11.47 2.40 3.58
N TYR A 41 -12.14 1.48 4.26
CA TYR A 41 -13.57 1.58 4.53
C TYR A 41 -13.91 2.70 5.52
N LYS A 42 -13.10 2.90 6.56
CA LYS A 42 -13.27 3.98 7.55
C LYS A 42 -13.17 5.34 6.88
N ASP A 43 -12.14 5.56 6.07
CA ASP A 43 -11.90 6.80 5.36
C ASP A 43 -13.00 7.10 4.35
N ALA A 44 -13.61 6.06 3.78
CA ALA A 44 -14.73 6.17 2.85
C ALA A 44 -16.11 6.25 3.54
N GLY A 45 -16.16 6.25 4.88
CA GLY A 45 -17.37 6.50 5.66
C GLY A 45 -18.22 5.26 5.96
N TYR A 46 -17.64 4.06 5.94
CA TYR A 46 -18.37 2.83 6.30
C TYR A 46 -18.68 2.76 7.80
N CYS A 47 -19.90 2.36 8.15
CA CYS A 47 -20.32 2.04 9.50
C CYS A 47 -20.03 0.56 9.79
N PHE A 48 -19.03 0.30 10.63
CA PHE A 48 -18.63 -1.06 10.98
C PHE A 48 -19.71 -1.79 11.79
N ARG A 49 -19.82 -3.11 11.57
CA ARG A 49 -20.83 -3.95 12.23
C ARG A 49 -20.21 -4.99 13.18
N THR A 50 -18.92 -5.27 13.02
CA THR A 50 -18.22 -6.27 13.81
C THR A 50 -17.69 -5.63 15.09
N ARG A 51 -17.73 -6.37 16.22
CA ARG A 51 -17.30 -5.81 17.51
C ARG A 51 -15.84 -5.34 17.49
N ALA A 52 -14.97 -6.09 16.81
CA ALA A 52 -13.55 -5.76 16.68
C ALA A 52 -13.34 -4.44 15.91
N ALA A 53 -13.98 -4.27 14.75
CA ALA A 53 -13.82 -3.05 13.96
C ALA A 53 -14.48 -1.83 14.63
N ILE A 54 -15.61 -2.01 15.30
CA ILE A 54 -16.23 -0.93 16.09
C ILE A 54 -15.33 -0.51 17.25
N ALA A 55 -14.72 -1.46 17.97
CA ALA A 55 -13.83 -1.16 19.07
C ALA A 55 -12.55 -0.44 18.62
N TYR A 56 -12.02 -0.77 17.44
CA TYR A 56 -10.79 -0.18 16.91
C TYR A 56 -11.03 1.17 16.21
N PHE A 57 -11.99 1.25 15.29
CA PHE A 57 -12.21 2.42 14.42
C PHE A 57 -13.36 3.33 14.87
N GLY A 58 -14.33 2.79 15.63
CA GLY A 58 -15.57 3.46 15.98
C GLY A 58 -16.47 3.80 14.79
N ASN A 59 -17.72 4.14 15.09
CA ASN A 59 -18.74 4.54 14.10
C ASN A 59 -19.13 6.02 14.15
N ALA A 60 -18.41 6.84 14.94
CA ALA A 60 -18.65 8.27 14.93
C ALA A 60 -18.43 8.82 13.50
N GLY A 61 -19.44 9.51 12.97
CA GLY A 61 -19.39 10.20 11.67
C GLY A 61 -19.39 9.30 10.43
N CYS A 62 -19.70 8.01 10.54
CA CYS A 62 -19.89 7.16 9.36
C CYS A 62 -21.22 7.46 8.65
N MET A 63 -21.30 7.12 7.36
CA MET A 63 -22.40 7.51 6.46
C MET A 63 -23.07 6.31 5.76
N TYR A 64 -22.40 5.15 5.69
CA TYR A 64 -22.85 4.00 4.89
C TYR A 64 -22.89 2.72 5.72
N ASP A 65 -24.07 2.13 5.89
CA ASP A 65 -24.26 0.87 6.65
C ASP A 65 -23.89 -0.40 5.87
N ARG A 66 -23.81 -0.31 4.55
CA ARG A 66 -23.47 -1.44 3.67
C ARG A 66 -22.18 -1.13 2.92
N GLN A 67 -21.23 -2.08 2.90
CA GLN A 67 -19.98 -1.93 2.15
C GLN A 67 -20.20 -1.69 0.66
N SER A 68 -21.30 -2.20 0.09
CA SER A 68 -21.69 -1.98 -1.31
C SER A 68 -22.01 -0.52 -1.64
N ASP A 69 -22.45 0.24 -0.64
CA ASP A 69 -22.90 1.62 -0.80
C ASP A 69 -21.75 2.61 -0.62
N VAL A 70 -20.60 2.14 -0.11
CA VAL A 70 -19.41 2.96 0.10
C VAL A 70 -18.84 3.40 -1.26
N PRO A 71 -18.66 4.71 -1.51
CA PRO A 71 -18.24 5.26 -2.80
C PRO A 71 -16.74 5.08 -3.04
N LEU A 72 -16.26 3.84 -3.06
CA LEU A 72 -14.86 3.52 -3.29
C LEU A 72 -14.46 3.77 -4.76
N SER A 73 -13.32 4.44 -4.94
CA SER A 73 -12.65 4.56 -6.23
C SER A 73 -12.23 3.19 -6.79
N GLN A 74 -12.00 3.12 -8.10
CA GLN A 74 -11.51 1.89 -8.74
C GLN A 74 -10.16 1.44 -8.16
N THR A 75 -9.30 2.37 -7.75
CA THR A 75 -8.01 2.04 -7.13
C THR A 75 -8.19 1.43 -5.74
N GLN A 76 -9.03 2.01 -4.89
CA GLN A 76 -9.34 1.42 -3.57
C GLN A 76 -9.93 0.02 -3.70
N ARG A 77 -10.83 -0.22 -4.67
CA ARG A 77 -11.39 -1.55 -4.94
C ARG A 77 -10.32 -2.57 -5.32
N ARG A 78 -9.34 -2.16 -6.15
CA ARG A 78 -8.20 -3.03 -6.51
C ARG A 78 -7.33 -3.35 -5.29
N ILE A 79 -7.00 -2.34 -4.47
CA ILE A 79 -6.22 -2.53 -3.24
C ILE A 79 -6.93 -3.50 -2.29
N ILE A 80 -8.22 -3.31 -2.03
CA ILE A 80 -9.02 -4.22 -1.20
C ILE A 80 -9.00 -5.64 -1.77
N ALA A 81 -9.17 -5.80 -3.09
CA ALA A 81 -9.13 -7.13 -3.72
C ALA A 81 -7.77 -7.81 -3.58
N ASP A 82 -6.67 -7.05 -3.64
CA ASP A 82 -5.32 -7.55 -3.41
C ASP A 82 -5.11 -7.96 -1.95
N ILE A 83 -5.55 -7.14 -1.00
CA ILE A 83 -5.50 -7.44 0.43
C ILE A 83 -6.31 -8.71 0.74
N VAL A 84 -7.56 -8.80 0.27
CA VAL A 84 -8.41 -9.97 0.49
C VAL A 84 -7.79 -11.25 -0.09
N ARG A 85 -7.09 -11.17 -1.22
CA ARG A 85 -6.33 -12.31 -1.77
C ARG A 85 -5.19 -12.72 -0.84
N LEU A 86 -4.44 -11.76 -0.30
CA LEU A 86 -3.35 -12.03 0.65
C LEU A 86 -3.88 -12.61 1.97
N GLU A 87 -4.98 -12.07 2.50
CA GLU A 87 -5.64 -12.57 3.71
C GLU A 87 -6.03 -14.04 3.53
N ARG A 88 -6.66 -14.39 2.40
CA ARG A 88 -7.01 -15.79 2.08
C ARG A 88 -5.79 -16.69 2.01
N ASN A 89 -4.70 -16.23 1.39
CA ASN A 89 -3.46 -17.00 1.30
C ASN A 89 -2.82 -17.24 2.68
N LEU A 90 -3.03 -16.33 3.63
CA LEU A 90 -2.55 -16.43 5.01
C LEU A 90 -3.55 -17.10 5.96
N GLY A 91 -4.75 -17.47 5.49
CA GLY A 91 -5.80 -18.09 6.30
C GLY A 91 -6.57 -17.13 7.21
N CYS A 92 -6.64 -15.84 6.87
CA CYS A 92 -7.39 -14.81 7.61
C CYS A 92 -8.47 -14.11 6.75
N GLY A 93 -9.20 -13.17 7.36
CA GLY A 93 -10.23 -12.36 6.69
C GLY A 93 -11.69 -12.65 7.06
N ASN A 94 -11.96 -13.23 8.23
CA ASN A 94 -13.30 -13.62 8.71
C ASN A 94 -13.79 -12.81 9.94
N ASP A 95 -13.38 -11.55 10.02
CA ASP A 95 -13.72 -10.60 11.09
C ASP A 95 -15.13 -9.99 10.99
#